data_AF-A0A6C0EBZ1-F1
#
_entry.id   AF-A0A6C0EBZ1-F1
#
_cell.length_a   1.000
_cell.length_b   1.000
_cell.length_c   1.000
_cell.angle_alpha   90.00
_cell.angle_beta   90.00
_cell.angle_gamma   90.00
#
_symmetry.space_group_name_H-M   'P 1'
#
loop_
_entity.id
_entity.type
_entity.pdbx_description
1 polymer ?
#
loop_
_entity_poly.entity_id
_entity_poly.type
_entity_poly.pdbx_seq_one_letter_code
_entity_poly.pdbx_strand_id
1 'polypeptide(L)'
;MGTSISLELDCLYNGEEFNKLTKPLTFWKVMNDKECHFGFQYKDGLNIDTHQFNGTDKYGLYFVDLEYLPKYMFKGQIIRRVAIPDDANVYALDECFKADKIILCEKFDIKNFPYWHLNDFCLNAVKKNGLLLSYVINKTDEQIKEAVKQNGNALLFVKKSKQNYELCKTAITTTGNAIRFSKFVNDDLLNIAVNNNPFILPQLEKKEQTEKVCESACRKNRYLIEYIKSNKMRRRIENKLGNQHL
;
A
#
# COMPACT_ATOMS: atom_id res chain seq x y z
N MET A 1 -4.43 10.78 18.64
CA MET A 1 -4.15 11.18 20.04
C MET A 1 -3.21 10.13 20.60
N GLY A 2 -1.93 10.47 20.80
CA GLY A 2 -0.94 9.50 21.28
C GLY A 2 -1.16 9.24 22.76
N THR A 3 -1.55 8.01 23.11
CA THR A 3 -1.41 7.53 24.47
C THR A 3 0.09 7.53 24.74
N SER A 4 0.58 8.44 25.59
CA SER A 4 2.01 8.49 25.94
C SER A 4 2.34 7.22 26.71
N ILE A 5 2.88 6.22 26.01
CA ILE A 5 3.42 5.02 26.63
C ILE A 5 4.74 5.42 27.28
N SER A 6 4.98 4.98 28.51
CA SER A 6 6.20 5.29 29.28
C SER A 6 7.36 4.33 28.97
N LEU A 7 7.38 3.73 27.77
CA LEU A 7 8.47 2.86 27.37
C LEU A 7 9.62 3.72 26.85
N GLU A 8 10.79 3.55 27.46
CA GLU A 8 12.05 3.99 26.87
C GLU A 8 12.44 3.04 25.74
N LEU A 9 12.89 3.62 24.62
CA LEU A 9 13.39 2.89 23.47
C LEU A 9 14.77 2.30 23.76
N ASP A 10 15.12 1.24 23.03
CA ASP A 10 16.40 0.53 23.16
C ASP A 10 16.63 -0.05 24.57
N CYS A 11 15.54 -0.36 25.27
CA CYS A 11 15.53 -0.96 26.59
C CYS A 11 14.94 -2.38 26.59
N LEU A 12 15.45 -3.19 27.50
CA LEU A 12 14.97 -4.54 27.78
C LEU A 12 13.99 -4.51 28.95
N TYR A 13 12.84 -5.15 28.77
CA TYR A 13 11.79 -5.29 29.77
C TYR A 13 11.48 -6.77 29.97
N ASN A 14 11.15 -7.17 31.19
CA ASN A 14 10.43 -8.42 31.38
C ASN A 14 8.98 -8.26 30.92
N GLY A 15 8.32 -9.36 30.57
CA GLY A 15 6.98 -9.37 30.01
C GLY A 15 5.94 -8.78 30.95
N GLU A 16 6.02 -9.05 32.25
CA GLU A 16 5.09 -8.51 33.25
C GLU A 16 5.14 -6.97 33.28
N GLU A 17 6.34 -6.41 33.33
CA GLU A 17 6.56 -4.96 33.29
C GLU A 17 6.11 -4.35 31.96
N PHE A 18 6.50 -4.97 30.83
CA PHE A 18 6.08 -4.54 29.50
C PHE A 18 4.54 -4.49 29.38
N ASN A 19 3.86 -5.54 29.84
CA ASN A 19 2.39 -5.63 29.83
C ASN A 19 1.75 -4.54 30.69
N LYS A 20 2.34 -4.19 31.85
CA LYS A 20 1.85 -3.10 32.71
C LYS A 20 2.00 -1.74 32.03
N LEU A 21 3.15 -1.45 31.43
CA LEU A 21 3.46 -0.18 30.78
C LEU A 21 2.66 0.02 29.47
N THR A 22 2.33 -1.07 28.79
CA THR A 22 1.65 -1.05 27.48
C THR A 22 0.18 -1.46 27.53
N LYS A 23 -0.41 -1.54 28.73
CA LYS A 23 -1.79 -1.99 28.96
C LYS A 23 -2.88 -1.46 27.99
N PRO A 24 -2.87 -0.20 27.50
CA PRO A 24 -3.90 0.25 26.55
C PRO A 24 -3.71 -0.27 25.11
N LEU A 25 -2.58 -0.89 24.79
CA LEU A 25 -2.23 -1.31 23.44
C LEU A 25 -2.69 -2.72 23.11
N THR A 26 -2.78 -2.99 21.81
CA THR A 26 -2.92 -4.34 21.27
C THR A 26 -1.79 -4.61 20.30
N PHE A 27 -1.28 -5.83 20.32
CA PHE A 27 -0.11 -6.23 19.53
C PHE A 27 -0.47 -7.22 18.45
N TRP A 28 0.24 -7.10 17.34
CA TRP A 28 -0.07 -7.76 16.09
C TRP A 28 1.20 -8.17 15.36
N LYS A 29 1.08 -9.23 14.56
CA LYS A 29 2.13 -9.69 13.67
C LYS A 29 1.57 -9.96 12.28
N VAL A 30 2.19 -9.38 11.26
CA VAL A 30 1.91 -9.69 9.85
C VAL A 30 2.75 -10.90 9.42
N MET A 31 2.12 -11.83 8.72
CA MET A 31 2.70 -13.12 8.35
C MET A 31 2.36 -13.46 6.90
N ASN A 32 3.29 -14.14 6.23
CA ASN A 32 3.03 -14.74 4.92
C ASN A 32 2.10 -15.96 5.06
N ASP A 33 1.64 -16.47 3.92
CA ASP A 33 0.65 -17.55 3.85
C ASP A 33 1.14 -18.89 4.45
N LYS A 34 2.46 -19.04 4.64
CA LYS A 34 3.08 -20.21 5.28
C LYS A 34 3.30 -20.02 6.78
N GLU A 35 3.03 -18.82 7.31
CA GLU A 35 3.32 -18.44 8.69
C GLU A 35 4.76 -18.80 9.11
N CYS A 36 5.71 -18.59 8.20
CA CYS A 36 7.12 -18.92 8.38
C CYS A 36 7.99 -17.69 8.09
N HIS A 37 8.94 -17.36 8.96
CA HIS A 37 9.85 -16.22 8.77
C HIS A 37 11.29 -16.65 9.04
N PHE A 38 12.17 -16.48 8.05
CA PHE A 38 13.59 -16.86 8.14
C PHE A 38 13.82 -18.31 8.64
N GLY A 39 12.95 -19.24 8.24
CA GLY A 39 13.03 -20.65 8.64
C GLY A 39 12.36 -20.96 9.98
N PHE A 40 11.94 -19.95 10.75
CA PHE A 40 11.14 -20.15 11.95
C PHE A 40 9.67 -20.37 11.57
N GLN A 41 9.16 -21.58 11.84
CA GLN A 41 7.75 -21.92 11.64
C GLN A 41 6.94 -21.54 12.89
N TYR A 42 6.01 -20.60 12.72
CA TYR A 42 5.11 -20.22 13.80
C TYR A 42 3.95 -21.21 13.94
N LYS A 43 3.43 -21.32 15.16
CA LYS A 43 2.26 -22.12 15.53
C LYS A 43 1.30 -21.35 16.41
N ASP A 44 0.09 -21.88 16.58
CA ASP A 44 -0.87 -21.33 17.53
C ASP A 44 -0.36 -21.49 18.97
N GLY A 45 -0.64 -20.48 19.81
CA GLY A 45 -0.15 -20.44 21.19
C GLY A 45 1.32 -20.01 21.29
N LEU A 46 2.07 -20.64 22.21
CA LEU A 46 3.41 -20.23 22.58
C LEU A 46 4.46 -20.52 21.48
N ASN A 47 5.19 -19.48 21.11
CA ASN A 47 6.34 -19.52 20.20
C ASN A 47 7.55 -18.95 20.94
N ILE A 48 8.67 -19.67 20.93
CA ILE A 48 9.91 -19.30 21.62
C ILE A 48 11.01 -19.25 20.56
N ASP A 49 11.75 -18.15 20.51
CA ASP A 49 12.94 -18.03 19.68
C ASP A 49 13.99 -19.03 20.14
N THR A 50 14.67 -19.66 19.18
CA THR A 50 15.70 -20.66 19.44
C THR A 50 17.07 -20.04 19.68
N HIS A 51 17.22 -18.72 19.48
CA HIS A 51 18.47 -18.00 19.67
C HIS A 51 18.52 -17.31 21.03
N GLN A 52 19.72 -17.09 21.54
CA GLN A 52 19.91 -16.26 22.73
C GLN A 52 19.40 -14.84 22.48
N PHE A 53 18.49 -14.38 23.32
CA PHE A 53 17.89 -13.06 23.18
C PHE A 53 18.69 -12.01 23.96
N ASN A 54 19.22 -11.00 23.26
CA ASN A 54 19.95 -9.87 23.84
C ASN A 54 19.37 -8.50 23.45
N GLY A 55 18.26 -8.47 22.71
CA GLY A 55 17.61 -7.23 22.30
C GLY A 55 18.29 -6.44 21.18
N THR A 56 19.59 -6.62 20.92
CA THR A 56 20.35 -5.77 19.98
C THR A 56 20.70 -6.47 18.67
N ASP A 57 20.71 -7.80 18.65
CA ASP A 57 20.99 -8.57 17.45
C ASP A 57 19.78 -8.68 16.48
N LYS A 58 19.93 -9.48 15.43
CA LYS A 58 18.87 -9.73 14.44
C LYS A 58 17.83 -10.77 14.90
N TYR A 59 18.04 -11.41 16.04
CA TYR A 59 17.15 -12.45 16.56
C TYR A 59 16.05 -11.81 17.42
N GLY A 60 14.98 -12.56 17.64
CA GLY A 60 13.76 -12.13 18.30
C GLY A 60 12.52 -12.28 17.41
N LEU A 61 11.40 -12.55 18.06
CA LEU A 61 10.10 -12.64 17.41
C LEU A 61 9.47 -11.24 17.36
N TYR A 62 9.52 -10.62 16.17
CA TYR A 62 9.01 -9.27 15.96
C TYR A 62 7.47 -9.19 15.99
N PHE A 63 6.96 -8.14 16.61
CA PHE A 63 5.54 -7.73 16.62
C PHE A 63 5.43 -6.20 16.72
N VAL A 64 4.24 -5.66 16.49
CA VAL A 64 3.97 -4.22 16.45
C VAL A 64 2.64 -3.92 17.11
N ASP A 65 2.45 -2.68 17.55
CA ASP A 65 1.11 -2.23 17.93
C ASP A 65 0.25 -1.92 16.69
N LEU A 66 -0.98 -1.49 16.93
CA LEU A 66 -1.93 -1.14 15.87
C LEU A 66 -1.52 0.10 15.05
N GLU A 67 -0.77 1.04 15.64
CA GLU A 67 -0.32 2.27 14.96
C GLU A 67 0.73 1.96 13.89
N TYR A 68 1.68 1.08 14.21
CA TYR A 68 2.75 0.72 13.28
C TYR A 68 2.40 -0.46 12.37
N LEU A 69 1.35 -1.23 12.67
CA LEU A 69 0.89 -2.37 11.85
C LEU A 69 0.77 -2.07 10.34
N PRO A 70 0.14 -0.95 9.89
CA PRO A 70 0.10 -0.55 8.48
C PRO A 70 1.43 -0.62 7.73
N LYS A 71 2.54 -0.29 8.40
CA LYS A 71 3.88 -0.29 7.79
C LYS A 71 4.29 -1.69 7.32
N TYR A 72 3.79 -2.74 7.96
CA TYR A 72 4.23 -4.12 7.72
C TYR A 72 3.24 -4.95 6.92
N MET A 73 2.05 -4.41 6.59
CA MET A 73 0.99 -5.14 5.87
C MET A 73 1.37 -5.62 4.47
N PHE A 74 2.42 -5.08 3.86
CA PHE A 74 2.93 -5.58 2.58
C PHE A 74 3.67 -6.92 2.70
N LYS A 75 4.05 -7.34 3.92
CA LYS A 75 4.84 -8.55 4.17
C LYS A 75 4.02 -9.85 4.12
N GLY A 76 2.70 -9.77 4.12
CA GLY A 76 1.85 -10.95 4.04
C GLY A 76 0.36 -10.66 4.25
N GLN A 77 -0.46 -11.70 4.07
CA GLN A 77 -1.93 -11.60 4.08
C GLN A 77 -2.55 -12.08 5.39
N ILE A 78 -1.75 -12.58 6.33
CA ILE A 78 -2.23 -13.08 7.63
C ILE A 78 -1.80 -12.09 8.71
N ILE A 79 -2.73 -11.75 9.60
CA ILE A 79 -2.47 -10.95 10.79
C ILE A 79 -2.84 -11.77 12.02
N ARG A 80 -1.89 -11.92 12.95
CA ARG A 80 -2.08 -12.62 14.23
C ARG A 80 -2.09 -11.64 15.38
N ARG A 81 -3.01 -11.82 16.32
CA ARG A 81 -2.94 -11.14 17.62
C ARG A 81 -1.78 -11.73 18.42
N VAL A 82 -1.03 -10.85 19.07
CA VAL A 82 0.13 -11.19 19.90
C VAL A 82 -0.18 -10.87 21.36
N ALA A 83 0.09 -11.83 22.24
CA ALA A 83 0.18 -11.62 23.69
C ALA A 83 1.60 -11.95 24.16
N ILE A 84 2.04 -11.26 25.21
CA ILE A 84 3.38 -11.39 25.76
C ILE A 84 3.29 -12.13 27.10
N PRO A 85 3.94 -13.31 27.24
CA PRO A 85 4.07 -13.99 28.53
C PRO A 85 4.79 -13.12 29.56
N ASP A 86 4.39 -13.20 30.82
CA ASP A 86 4.99 -12.39 31.89
C ASP A 86 6.49 -12.68 32.09
N ASP A 87 6.92 -13.91 31.78
CA ASP A 87 8.32 -14.37 31.82
C ASP A 87 9.08 -14.18 30.50
N ALA A 88 8.53 -13.42 29.54
CA ALA A 88 9.23 -13.06 28.31
C ALA A 88 10.26 -11.96 28.54
N ASN A 89 11.29 -11.92 27.70
CA ASN A 89 12.15 -10.77 27.52
C ASN A 89 11.69 -9.99 26.29
N VAL A 90 11.43 -8.70 26.44
CA VAL A 90 10.94 -7.82 25.37
C VAL A 90 11.90 -6.67 25.19
N TYR A 91 12.21 -6.35 23.94
CA TYR A 91 13.03 -5.21 23.58
C TYR A 91 12.21 -4.22 22.74
N ALA A 92 12.18 -2.97 23.18
CA ALA A 92 11.43 -1.90 22.51
C ALA A 92 12.31 -1.17 21.49
N LEU A 93 11.86 -1.13 20.24
CA LEU A 93 12.46 -0.34 19.15
C LEU A 93 11.48 0.77 18.77
N ASP A 94 11.95 1.77 18.02
CA ASP A 94 11.19 2.97 17.64
C ASP A 94 9.82 2.66 17.00
N GLU A 95 9.70 1.61 16.18
CA GLU A 95 8.49 1.31 15.41
C GLU A 95 7.99 -0.13 15.57
N CYS A 96 8.66 -0.93 16.41
CA CYS A 96 8.30 -2.32 16.64
C CYS A 96 8.87 -2.85 17.95
N PHE A 97 8.45 -4.04 18.31
CA PHE A 97 8.98 -4.77 19.45
C PHE A 97 9.52 -6.11 18.96
N LYS A 98 10.44 -6.67 19.73
CA LYS A 98 10.82 -8.07 19.58
C LYS A 98 10.90 -8.73 20.95
N ALA A 99 10.57 -10.00 21.01
CA ALA A 99 10.64 -10.78 22.24
C ALA A 99 11.30 -12.13 22.00
N ASP A 100 11.82 -12.73 23.06
CA ASP A 100 12.30 -14.11 23.06
C ASP A 100 11.14 -15.11 22.92
N LYS A 101 9.93 -14.75 23.36
CA LYS A 101 8.73 -15.56 23.23
C LYS A 101 7.47 -14.72 23.08
N ILE A 102 6.53 -15.21 22.28
CA ILE A 102 5.22 -14.60 22.08
C ILE A 102 4.13 -15.69 22.04
N ILE A 103 2.91 -15.31 22.38
CA ILE A 103 1.73 -16.15 22.20
C ILE A 103 0.95 -15.62 20.99
N LEU A 104 0.75 -16.46 19.98
CA LEU A 104 -0.09 -16.16 18.83
C LEU A 104 -1.51 -16.65 19.10
N CYS A 105 -2.46 -15.71 19.14
CA CYS A 105 -3.85 -15.97 19.44
C CYS A 105 -4.68 -15.99 18.15
N GLU A 106 -5.65 -15.08 18.02
CA GLU A 106 -6.57 -14.95 16.89
C GLU A 106 -5.83 -14.71 15.58
N LYS A 107 -6.43 -15.20 14.50
CA LYS A 107 -5.91 -15.14 13.14
C LYS A 107 -6.91 -14.47 12.22
N PHE A 108 -6.45 -13.51 11.44
CA PHE A 108 -7.24 -12.78 10.46
C PHE A 108 -6.56 -12.83 9.10
N ASP A 109 -7.33 -13.12 8.06
CA ASP A 109 -6.97 -12.66 6.71
C ASP A 109 -7.01 -11.12 6.74
N ILE A 110 -6.03 -10.46 6.10
CA ILE A 110 -5.93 -9.02 6.04
C ILE A 110 -7.24 -8.36 5.61
N LYS A 111 -8.01 -8.96 4.68
CA LYS A 111 -9.29 -8.39 4.22
C LYS A 111 -10.39 -8.40 5.30
N ASN A 112 -10.26 -9.28 6.29
CA ASN A 112 -11.19 -9.46 7.40
C ASN A 112 -10.64 -8.91 8.72
N PHE A 113 -9.58 -8.09 8.68
CA PHE A 113 -9.00 -7.50 9.88
C PHE A 113 -10.02 -6.56 10.55
N PRO A 114 -10.26 -6.67 11.87
CA PRO A 114 -11.40 -6.01 12.51
C PRO A 114 -11.32 -4.48 12.50
N TYR A 115 -10.16 -3.87 12.24
CA TYR A 115 -9.97 -2.41 12.36
C TYR A 115 -10.22 -1.62 11.06
N TRP A 116 -10.73 -2.23 9.99
CA TRP A 116 -11.09 -1.53 8.74
C TRP A 116 -12.27 -0.54 8.85
N HIS A 117 -12.80 -0.35 10.05
CA HIS A 117 -13.78 0.69 10.39
C HIS A 117 -13.17 1.87 11.16
N LEU A 118 -11.97 1.73 11.72
CA LEU A 118 -11.35 2.76 12.55
C LEU A 118 -10.67 3.81 11.65
N ASN A 119 -11.13 5.06 11.72
CA ASN A 119 -10.72 6.12 10.80
C ASN A 119 -9.21 6.34 10.76
N ASP A 120 -8.58 6.50 11.92
CA ASP A 120 -7.16 6.84 12.02
C ASP A 120 -6.27 5.69 11.53
N PHE A 121 -6.65 4.45 11.86
CA PHE A 121 -5.99 3.25 11.34
C PHE A 121 -6.11 3.16 9.82
N CYS A 122 -7.32 3.32 9.28
CA CYS A 122 -7.56 3.27 7.83
C CYS A 122 -6.80 4.38 7.10
N LEU A 123 -6.74 5.59 7.66
CA LEU A 123 -5.99 6.71 7.10
C LEU A 123 -4.48 6.43 7.08
N ASN A 124 -3.92 5.88 8.16
CA ASN A 124 -2.52 5.45 8.21
C ASN A 124 -2.26 4.33 7.18
N ALA A 125 -3.13 3.31 7.13
CA ALA A 125 -3.05 2.21 6.16
C ALA A 125 -2.98 2.70 4.71
N VAL A 126 -3.90 3.56 4.29
CA VAL A 126 -3.91 4.04 2.89
C VAL A 126 -2.74 4.98 2.57
N LYS A 127 -2.20 5.70 3.56
CA LYS A 127 -0.97 6.50 3.40
C LYS A 127 0.27 5.64 3.19
N LYS A 128 0.31 4.42 3.74
CA LYS A 128 1.41 3.46 3.52
C LYS A 128 1.21 2.64 2.24
N ASN A 129 -0.03 2.25 1.93
CA ASN A 129 -0.41 1.54 0.71
C ASN A 129 -1.84 1.87 0.31
N GLY A 130 -2.00 2.69 -0.72
CA GLY A 130 -3.30 3.19 -1.21
C GLY A 130 -4.24 2.08 -1.70
N LEU A 131 -3.72 0.90 -2.05
CA LEU A 131 -4.56 -0.25 -2.44
C LEU A 131 -5.32 -0.87 -1.26
N LEU A 132 -4.88 -0.62 -0.01
CA LEU A 132 -5.61 -1.04 1.20
C LEU A 132 -6.97 -0.31 1.33
N LEU A 133 -7.20 0.75 0.56
CA LEU A 133 -8.52 1.38 0.44
C LEU A 133 -9.60 0.35 0.09
N SER A 134 -9.26 -0.72 -0.64
CA SER A 134 -10.17 -1.82 -0.96
C SER A 134 -10.89 -2.41 0.26
N TYR A 135 -10.21 -2.52 1.41
CA TYR A 135 -10.74 -3.13 2.63
C TYR A 135 -11.50 -2.15 3.54
N VAL A 136 -11.27 -0.85 3.39
CA VAL A 136 -11.93 0.18 4.21
C VAL A 136 -13.45 0.14 4.02
N ILE A 137 -14.20 -0.05 5.12
CA ILE A 137 -15.66 -0.22 5.09
C ILE A 137 -16.36 1.10 4.74
N ASN A 138 -16.10 2.15 5.53
CA ASN A 138 -16.72 3.47 5.38
C ASN A 138 -15.68 4.52 4.94
N LYS A 139 -15.37 4.52 3.64
CA LYS A 139 -14.35 5.39 3.02
C LYS A 139 -14.70 6.88 3.16
N THR A 140 -13.89 7.61 3.91
CA THR A 140 -13.95 9.08 3.97
C THR A 140 -13.30 9.71 2.74
N ASP A 141 -13.64 10.96 2.45
CA ASP A 141 -13.06 11.65 1.29
C ASP A 141 -11.57 11.94 1.48
N GLU A 142 -11.11 12.12 2.72
CA GLU A 142 -9.69 12.23 3.06
C GLU A 142 -8.95 10.92 2.77
N GLN A 143 -9.46 9.78 3.24
CA GLN A 143 -8.87 8.47 2.97
C GLN A 143 -8.79 8.18 1.47
N ILE A 144 -9.84 8.54 0.71
CA ILE A 144 -9.85 8.40 -0.75
C ILE A 144 -8.75 9.25 -1.40
N LYS A 145 -8.64 10.53 -1.00
CA LYS A 145 -7.64 11.45 -1.55
C LYS A 145 -6.22 10.97 -1.25
N GLU A 146 -5.93 10.60 -0.01
CA GLU A 146 -4.62 10.11 0.41
C GLU A 146 -4.27 8.78 -0.28
N ALA A 147 -5.22 7.85 -0.40
CA ALA A 147 -5.02 6.60 -1.12
C ALA A 147 -4.67 6.83 -2.61
N VAL A 148 -5.42 7.70 -3.28
CA VAL A 148 -5.21 8.02 -4.71
C VAL A 148 -3.90 8.78 -4.93
N LYS A 149 -3.54 9.66 -4.00
CA LYS A 149 -2.26 10.38 -4.02
C LYS A 149 -1.08 9.40 -3.85
N GLN A 150 -1.23 8.40 -2.97
CA GLN A 150 -0.23 7.36 -2.74
C GLN A 150 -0.12 6.38 -3.91
N ASN A 151 -1.24 5.96 -4.49
CA ASN A 151 -1.30 5.06 -5.65
C ASN A 151 -2.54 5.37 -6.49
N GLY A 152 -2.34 5.85 -7.72
CA GLY A 152 -3.44 6.25 -8.59
C GLY A 152 -4.41 5.12 -8.93
N ASN A 153 -3.96 3.86 -8.91
CA ASN A 153 -4.85 2.71 -9.12
C ASN A 153 -5.87 2.51 -7.97
N ALA A 154 -5.68 3.15 -6.80
CA ALA A 154 -6.68 3.14 -5.73
C ALA A 154 -8.04 3.70 -6.18
N LEU A 155 -8.08 4.47 -7.27
CA LEU A 155 -9.31 4.95 -7.91
C LEU A 155 -10.27 3.80 -8.28
N LEU A 156 -9.76 2.59 -8.53
CA LEU A 156 -10.56 1.37 -8.74
C LEU A 156 -11.55 1.11 -7.59
N PHE A 157 -11.16 1.42 -6.35
CA PHE A 157 -11.97 1.18 -5.15
C PHE A 157 -12.86 2.37 -4.77
N VAL A 158 -12.91 3.41 -5.60
CA VAL A 158 -13.73 4.60 -5.39
C VAL A 158 -15.00 4.50 -6.23
N LYS A 159 -16.17 4.54 -5.57
CA LYS A 159 -17.47 4.56 -6.25
C LYS A 159 -17.52 5.71 -7.26
N LYS A 160 -18.07 5.47 -8.46
CA LYS A 160 -18.18 6.48 -9.53
C LYS A 160 -18.91 7.76 -9.08
N SER A 161 -19.84 7.67 -8.12
CA SER A 161 -20.53 8.84 -7.54
C SER A 161 -19.62 9.73 -6.69
N LYS A 162 -18.53 9.20 -6.13
CA LYS A 162 -17.52 9.97 -5.38
C LYS A 162 -16.35 10.46 -6.26
N GLN A 163 -16.29 10.04 -7.52
CA GLN A 163 -15.25 10.50 -8.44
C GLN A 163 -15.63 11.88 -9.01
N ASN A 164 -14.78 12.87 -8.74
CA ASN A 164 -14.80 14.18 -9.40
C ASN A 164 -13.58 14.32 -10.33
N TYR A 165 -13.57 15.39 -11.12
CA TYR A 165 -12.53 15.62 -12.13
C TYR A 165 -11.13 15.68 -11.51
N GLU A 166 -10.96 16.44 -10.42
CA GLU A 166 -9.67 16.60 -9.77
C GLU A 166 -9.15 15.28 -9.17
N LEU A 167 -10.00 14.47 -8.53
CA LEU A 167 -9.60 13.16 -8.02
C LEU A 167 -9.13 12.23 -9.14
N CYS A 168 -9.84 12.21 -10.27
CA CYS A 168 -9.44 11.42 -11.44
C CYS A 168 -8.12 11.92 -12.03
N LYS A 169 -7.97 13.25 -12.16
CA LYS A 169 -6.74 13.89 -12.61
C LYS A 169 -5.57 13.54 -11.69
N THR A 170 -5.73 13.63 -10.37
CA THR A 170 -4.71 13.21 -9.38
C THR A 170 -4.34 11.75 -9.59
N ALA A 171 -5.32 10.85 -9.69
CA ALA A 171 -5.07 9.43 -9.91
C ALA A 171 -4.24 9.15 -11.17
N ILE A 172 -4.62 9.78 -12.29
CA ILE A 172 -3.98 9.59 -13.61
C ILE A 172 -2.58 10.23 -13.62
N THR A 173 -2.42 11.33 -12.90
CA THR A 173 -1.12 12.00 -12.72
C THR A 173 -0.18 11.13 -11.89
N THR A 174 -0.67 10.50 -10.81
CA THR A 174 0.11 9.57 -9.98
C THR A 174 0.41 8.26 -10.72
N THR A 175 -0.54 7.76 -11.51
CA THR A 175 -0.40 6.50 -12.24
C THR A 175 -1.20 6.58 -13.52
N GLY A 176 -0.53 6.71 -14.68
CA GLY A 176 -1.20 6.88 -15.98
C GLY A 176 -2.29 5.83 -16.25
N ASN A 177 -2.05 4.57 -15.83
CA ASN A 177 -3.00 3.47 -15.97
C ASN A 177 -4.32 3.67 -15.21
N ALA A 178 -4.41 4.61 -14.27
CA ALA A 178 -5.63 4.89 -13.53
C ALA A 178 -6.76 5.44 -14.44
N ILE A 179 -6.45 5.90 -15.66
CA ILE A 179 -7.45 6.36 -16.64
C ILE A 179 -8.55 5.32 -16.88
N ARG A 180 -8.22 4.02 -16.85
CA ARG A 180 -9.18 2.93 -17.02
C ARG A 180 -10.23 2.85 -15.90
N PHE A 181 -9.94 3.42 -14.73
CA PHE A 181 -10.85 3.46 -13.58
C PHE A 181 -11.56 4.81 -13.44
N SER A 182 -11.22 5.79 -14.26
CA SER A 182 -11.78 7.14 -14.23
C SER A 182 -13.23 7.16 -14.71
N LYS A 183 -14.05 8.01 -14.09
CA LYS A 183 -15.38 8.41 -14.61
C LYS A 183 -15.23 9.42 -15.76
N PHE A 184 -14.18 10.23 -15.74
CA PHE A 184 -13.92 11.27 -16.73
C PHE A 184 -12.84 10.79 -17.70
N VAL A 185 -13.19 10.68 -18.98
CA VAL A 185 -12.25 10.36 -20.05
C VAL A 185 -12.40 11.43 -21.13
N ASN A 186 -11.37 12.24 -21.29
CA ASN A 186 -11.30 13.31 -22.28
C ASN A 186 -9.85 13.47 -22.73
N ASP A 187 -9.62 14.29 -23.76
CA ASP A 187 -8.29 14.52 -24.33
C ASP A 187 -7.27 14.97 -23.29
N ASP A 188 -7.62 15.84 -22.34
CA ASP A 188 -6.67 16.33 -21.35
C ASP A 188 -6.21 15.23 -20.41
N LEU A 189 -7.14 14.42 -19.88
CA LEU A 189 -6.80 13.29 -19.01
C LEU A 189 -6.10 12.16 -19.78
N LEU A 190 -6.48 11.90 -21.03
CA LEU A 190 -5.80 10.94 -21.91
C LEU A 190 -4.37 11.39 -22.20
N ASN A 191 -4.15 12.69 -22.43
CA ASN A 191 -2.81 13.25 -22.63
C ASN A 191 -1.95 13.12 -21.37
N ILE A 192 -2.50 13.37 -20.17
CA ILE A 192 -1.78 13.12 -18.92
C ILE A 192 -1.44 11.62 -18.80
N ALA A 193 -2.41 10.74 -19.09
CA ALA A 193 -2.24 9.30 -19.00
C ALA A 193 -1.10 8.79 -19.90
N VAL A 194 -1.09 9.16 -21.19
CA VAL A 194 -0.05 8.72 -22.14
C VAL A 194 1.31 9.36 -21.88
N ASN A 195 1.35 10.57 -21.31
CA ASN A 195 2.62 11.18 -20.92
C ASN A 195 3.28 10.46 -19.73
N ASN A 196 2.47 9.91 -18.83
CA ASN A 196 2.94 9.11 -17.68
C ASN A 196 3.21 7.65 -18.06
N ASN A 197 2.36 7.04 -18.88
CA ASN A 197 2.55 5.71 -19.42
C ASN A 197 2.10 5.65 -20.90
N PRO A 198 3.03 5.78 -21.86
CA PRO A 198 2.67 5.86 -23.27
C PRO A 198 2.12 4.53 -23.80
N PHE A 199 2.40 3.39 -23.14
CA PHE A 199 1.85 2.07 -23.47
C PHE A 199 0.34 1.91 -23.18
N ILE A 200 -0.33 2.98 -22.76
CA ILE A 200 -1.79 3.07 -22.74
C ILE A 200 -2.35 3.24 -24.15
N LEU A 201 -1.60 3.88 -25.08
CA LEU A 201 -2.10 4.19 -26.43
C LEU A 201 -2.72 2.97 -27.16
N PRO A 202 -2.11 1.76 -27.15
CA PRO A 202 -2.71 0.58 -27.77
C PRO A 202 -4.06 0.17 -27.19
N GLN A 203 -4.30 0.48 -25.91
CA GLN A 203 -5.51 0.13 -25.18
C GLN A 203 -6.65 1.13 -25.42
N LEU A 204 -6.36 2.32 -25.95
CA LEU A 204 -7.36 3.36 -26.21
C LEU A 204 -8.26 3.02 -27.38
N GLU A 205 -9.54 3.34 -27.27
CA GLU A 205 -10.48 3.22 -28.37
C GLU A 205 -10.11 4.17 -29.52
N LYS A 206 -10.54 3.84 -30.75
CA LYS A 206 -10.22 4.67 -31.93
C LYS A 206 -10.66 6.14 -31.76
N LYS A 207 -11.77 6.37 -31.02
CA LYS A 207 -12.28 7.72 -30.71
C LYS A 207 -11.45 8.47 -29.66
N GLU A 208 -10.69 7.76 -28.83
CA GLU A 208 -9.84 8.30 -27.77
C GLU A 208 -8.42 8.60 -28.28
N GLN A 209 -8.02 7.98 -29.39
CA GLN A 209 -6.79 8.27 -30.11
C GLN A 209 -6.90 9.57 -30.92
N THR A 210 -6.92 10.71 -30.22
CA THR A 210 -6.85 12.02 -30.89
C THR A 210 -5.42 12.34 -31.32
N GLU A 211 -5.26 13.26 -32.27
CA GLU A 211 -3.94 13.59 -32.81
C GLU A 211 -2.98 14.05 -31.69
N LYS A 212 -3.47 14.84 -30.73
CA LYS A 212 -2.71 15.29 -29.56
C LYS A 212 -2.25 14.12 -28.67
N VAL A 213 -3.13 13.16 -28.40
CA VAL A 213 -2.84 11.98 -27.57
C VAL A 213 -1.84 11.05 -28.25
N CYS A 214 -2.07 10.72 -29.52
CA CYS A 214 -1.18 9.88 -30.31
C CYS A 214 0.21 10.51 -30.47
N GLU A 215 0.26 11.82 -30.79
CA GLU A 215 1.52 12.55 -30.93
C GLU A 215 2.30 12.56 -29.61
N SER A 216 1.63 12.84 -28.49
CA SER A 216 2.26 12.84 -27.16
C SER A 216 2.85 11.47 -26.80
N ALA A 217 2.11 10.38 -27.03
CA ALA A 217 2.60 9.04 -26.75
C ALA A 217 3.78 8.65 -27.68
N CYS A 218 3.69 8.98 -28.98
CA CYS A 218 4.74 8.67 -29.95
C CYS A 218 6.02 9.48 -29.73
N ARG A 219 5.92 10.70 -29.18
CA ARG A 219 7.09 11.47 -28.72
C ARG A 219 7.79 10.81 -27.54
N LYS A 220 7.06 10.11 -26.65
CA LYS A 220 7.65 9.33 -25.56
C LYS A 220 8.24 8.00 -26.04
N ASN A 221 7.59 7.34 -27.00
CA ASN A 221 8.07 6.11 -27.60
C ASN A 221 7.59 5.99 -29.06
N ARG A 222 8.52 6.16 -30.01
CA ARG A 222 8.23 6.17 -31.45
C ARG A 222 7.65 4.84 -31.96
N TYR A 223 7.95 3.72 -31.32
CA TYR A 223 7.37 2.41 -31.68
C TYR A 223 5.84 2.39 -31.56
N LEU A 224 5.25 3.31 -30.79
CA LEU A 224 3.81 3.37 -30.59
C LEU A 224 3.04 3.90 -31.81
N ILE A 225 3.73 4.42 -32.84
CA ILE A 225 3.12 4.82 -34.11
C ILE A 225 2.36 3.65 -34.76
N GLU A 226 2.89 2.43 -34.66
CA GLU A 226 2.26 1.21 -35.21
C GLU A 226 0.90 0.92 -34.58
N TYR A 227 0.65 1.44 -33.37
CA TYR A 227 -0.57 1.22 -32.60
C TYR A 227 -1.64 2.31 -32.80
N ILE A 228 -1.38 3.27 -33.70
CA ILE A 228 -2.38 4.26 -34.12
C ILE A 228 -3.40 3.58 -35.04
N LYS A 229 -4.65 3.45 -34.58
CA LYS A 229 -5.75 2.75 -35.25
C LYS A 229 -6.23 3.44 -36.53
N SER A 230 -5.82 4.68 -36.79
CA SER A 230 -6.17 5.44 -38.00
C SER A 230 -4.95 5.62 -38.91
N ASN A 231 -4.92 4.93 -40.05
CA ASN A 231 -3.84 5.03 -41.04
C ASN A 231 -3.56 6.46 -41.50
N LYS A 232 -4.61 7.29 -41.66
CA LYS A 232 -4.46 8.70 -42.04
C LYS A 232 -3.76 9.51 -40.95
N MET A 233 -4.13 9.29 -39.68
CA MET A 233 -3.51 9.99 -38.54
C MET A 233 -2.08 9.52 -38.33
N ARG A 234 -1.85 8.21 -38.44
CA ARG A 234 -0.53 7.59 -38.36
C ARG A 234 0.47 8.25 -39.32
N ARG A 235 0.14 8.34 -40.62
CA ARG A 235 1.00 9.02 -41.63
C ARG A 235 1.29 10.48 -41.28
N ARG A 236 0.30 11.22 -40.76
CA ARG A 236 0.50 12.63 -40.36
C ARG A 236 1.48 12.74 -39.20
N ILE A 237 1.35 11.88 -38.19
CA ILE A 237 2.23 11.87 -37.01
C ILE A 237 3.63 11.38 -37.39
N GLU A 238 3.75 10.36 -38.26
CA GLU A 238 5.03 9.91 -38.83
C GLU A 238 5.78 11.06 -39.50
N ASN A 239 5.12 11.84 -40.36
CA ASN A 239 5.72 12.99 -41.03
C ASN A 239 6.16 14.08 -40.03
N LYS A 240 5.33 14.38 -39.02
CA LYS A 240 5.66 15.36 -37.98
C LYS A 240 6.90 14.96 -37.19
N LEU A 241 7.03 13.68 -36.81
CA LEU A 241 8.14 13.17 -36.02
C LEU A 241 9.40 12.93 -36.85
N GLY A 242 9.26 12.62 -38.15
CA GLY A 242 10.39 12.50 -39.09
C GLY A 242 11.14 13.81 -39.32
N ASN A 243 10.44 14.94 -39.28
CA ASN A 243 11.02 16.27 -39.51
C ASN A 243 11.72 16.88 -38.29
N GLN A 244 11.83 16.18 -37.16
CA GLN A 244 12.49 16.68 -35.94
C GLN A 244 13.99 16.31 -35.83
N HIS A 245 14.56 15.70 -36.87
CA HIS A 245 15.99 15.32 -36.96
C HIS A 245 16.70 15.86 -38.21
N LEU A 246 16.17 16.91 -38.83
CA LEU A 246 16.80 17.73 -39.88
C LEU A 246 16.88 19.17 -39.39
#